data_AF-A0A5R2MS92-F1
#
_entry.id   AF-A0A5R2MS92-F1
#
_cell.length_a   1.000
_cell.length_b   1.000
_cell.length_c   1.000
_cell.angle_alpha   90.00
_cell.angle_beta   90.00
_cell.angle_gamma   90.00
#
_symmetry.space_group_name_H-M   'P 1'
#
loop_
_entity.id
_entity.type
_entity.pdbx_description
1 polymer ?
#
loop_
_entity_poly.entity_id
_entity_poly.type
_entity_poly.pdbx_seq_one_letter_code
_entity_poly.pdbx_strand_id
1 'polypeptide(L)'
;MMLSPAVVGNFWRFLYEPQIGLFSYVISFVSGIPPTSIQMLSNVSLAPWSIIIVDTWMWTPYVMLICLAGLRSIPEYIYEAAEVDRASNWRQF
;
A
#
# COMPACT_ATOMS: atom_id res chain seq x y z
N MET A 1 15.73 -6.91 0.27
CA MET A 1 15.44 -5.54 -0.19
C MET A 1 15.84 -5.44 -1.64
N MET A 2 14.88 -5.52 -2.56
CA MET A 2 15.19 -5.62 -4.01
C MET A 2 15.61 -4.27 -4.61
N LEU A 3 15.31 -3.14 -3.94
CA LEU A 3 15.69 -1.79 -4.34
C LEU A 3 16.21 -1.01 -3.14
N SER A 4 17.15 -0.07 -3.39
CA SER A 4 17.68 0.83 -2.36
C SER A 4 16.61 1.83 -1.90
N PRO A 5 16.46 2.09 -0.58
CA PRO A 5 15.51 3.09 -0.07
C PRO A 5 15.71 4.48 -0.67
N ALA A 6 16.96 4.86 -0.99
CA ALA A 6 17.26 6.14 -1.62
C ALA A 6 16.69 6.23 -3.05
N VAL A 7 16.72 5.13 -3.81
CA VAL A 7 16.17 5.07 -5.17
C VAL A 7 14.65 5.14 -5.12
N VAL A 8 14.02 4.41 -4.19
CA VAL A 8 12.56 4.44 -3.99
C VAL A 8 12.11 5.85 -3.58
N GLY A 9 12.81 6.48 -2.64
CA GLY A 9 12.52 7.85 -2.22
C GLY A 9 12.64 8.86 -3.36
N ASN A 10 13.67 8.74 -4.21
CA ASN A 10 13.82 9.61 -5.36
C ASN A 10 12.71 9.38 -6.41
N PHE A 11 12.34 8.13 -6.66
CA PHE A 11 11.25 7.79 -7.57
C PHE A 11 9.91 8.39 -7.10
N TRP A 12 9.57 8.22 -5.83
CA TRP A 12 8.35 8.79 -5.25
C TRP A 12 8.38 10.31 -5.16
N ARG A 13 9.56 10.92 -4.97
CA ARG A 13 9.72 12.38 -5.06
C ARG A 13 9.26 12.91 -6.42
N PHE A 14 9.62 12.25 -7.52
CA PHE A 14 9.13 12.62 -8.85
C PHE A 14 7.61 12.44 -9.00
N LEU A 15 7.04 11.38 -8.42
CA LEU A 15 5.59 11.15 -8.46
C LEU A 15 4.78 12.19 -7.68
N TYR A 16 5.33 12.69 -6.57
CA TYR A 16 4.72 13.71 -5.71
C TYR A 16 4.92 15.16 -6.19
N GLU A 17 5.63 15.37 -7.31
CA GLU A 17 5.84 16.71 -7.86
C GLU A 17 4.49 17.38 -8.19
N PRO A 18 4.15 18.55 -7.62
CA PRO A 18 2.82 19.15 -7.78
C PRO A 18 2.44 19.52 -9.22
N GLN A 19 3.42 19.80 -10.08
CA GLN A 19 3.17 20.29 -11.45
C GLN A 19 3.09 19.18 -12.50
N ILE A 20 3.93 18.15 -12.39
CA ILE A 20 4.10 17.10 -13.40
C ILE A 20 3.87 15.69 -12.85
N GLY A 21 3.70 15.55 -11.54
CA GLY A 21 3.57 14.27 -10.86
C GLY A 21 2.20 13.63 -11.09
N LEU A 22 2.21 12.33 -11.40
CA LEU A 22 0.99 11.55 -11.62
C LEU A 22 0.11 11.49 -10.36
N PHE A 23 0.70 11.49 -9.17
CA PHE A 23 -0.05 11.39 -7.92
C PHE A 23 -0.98 12.59 -7.71
N SER A 24 -0.46 13.80 -7.90
CA SER A 24 -1.22 15.05 -7.76
C SER A 24 -2.32 15.15 -8.80
N TYR A 25 -2.09 14.64 -10.02
CA TYR A 25 -3.12 14.56 -11.08
C TYR A 25 -4.25 13.60 -10.72
N VAL A 26 -3.93 12.39 -10.24
CA VAL A 26 -4.95 11.39 -9.84
C VAL A 26 -5.79 11.91 -8.68
N ILE A 27 -5.18 12.53 -7.67
CA ILE A 27 -5.94 13.11 -6.55
C ILE A 27 -6.79 14.28 -7.02
N SER A 28 -6.26 15.14 -7.90
CA SER A 28 -7.04 16.24 -8.47
C SER A 28 -8.26 15.74 -9.22
N PHE A 29 -8.13 14.66 -10.00
CA PHE A 29 -9.23 14.04 -10.72
C PHE A 29 -10.33 13.52 -9.78
N VAL A 30 -9.96 12.91 -8.65
CA VAL A 30 -10.92 12.34 -7.69
C VAL A 30 -11.55 13.41 -6.77
N SER A 31 -10.77 14.41 -6.37
CA SER A 31 -11.18 15.41 -5.36
C SER A 31 -11.68 16.73 -5.94
N GLY A 32 -11.42 16.99 -7.23
CA GLY A 32 -11.68 18.29 -7.87
C GLY A 32 -10.74 19.43 -7.43
N ILE A 33 -9.75 19.12 -6.58
CA ILE A 33 -8.79 20.09 -6.03
C ILE A 33 -7.68 20.35 -7.06
N PRO A 34 -7.20 21.60 -7.24
CA PRO A 34 -6.10 21.88 -8.17
C PRO A 34 -4.81 21.11 -7.81
N PRO A 35 -4.09 20.52 -8.78
CA PRO A 35 -2.88 19.72 -8.52
C PRO A 35 -1.80 20.50 -7.75
N THR A 36 -1.68 21.79 -8.01
CA THR A 36 -0.68 22.70 -7.41
C THR A 36 -0.88 22.92 -5.91
N SER A 37 -2.08 22.65 -5.39
CA SER A 37 -2.38 22.76 -3.95
C SER A 37 -2.03 21.49 -3.16
N ILE A 38 -1.79 20.38 -3.85
CA ILE A 38 -1.45 19.10 -3.24
C ILE A 38 0.07 19.02 -3.07
N GLN A 39 0.54 19.56 -1.96
CA GLN A 39 1.97 19.59 -1.62
C GLN A 39 2.32 18.52 -0.59
N MET A 40 2.38 17.25 -1.03
CA MET A 40 2.65 16.11 -0.15
C MET A 40 3.96 16.23 0.62
N LEU A 41 5.03 16.71 0.00
CA LEU A 41 6.36 16.81 0.62
C LEU A 41 6.56 18.12 1.41
N SER A 42 5.94 19.22 0.98
CA SER A 42 6.21 20.56 1.53
C SER A 42 5.24 20.97 2.64
N ASN A 43 4.05 20.36 2.71
CA ASN A 43 3.07 20.66 3.74
C ASN A 43 3.32 19.84 5.01
N VAL A 44 3.47 20.51 6.16
CA VAL A 44 3.73 19.88 7.47
C VAL A 44 2.69 18.82 7.83
N SER A 45 1.43 19.02 7.45
CA SER A 45 0.35 18.07 7.73
C SER A 45 0.36 16.86 6.80
N LEU A 46 0.88 16.97 5.58
CA LEU A 46 0.84 15.93 4.55
C LEU A 46 2.17 15.17 4.43
N ALA A 47 3.28 15.80 4.82
CA ALA A 47 4.61 15.21 4.75
C ALA A 47 4.72 13.86 5.48
N PRO A 48 4.18 13.68 6.71
CA PRO A 48 4.21 12.37 7.36
C PRO A 48 3.44 11.29 6.57
N TRP A 49 2.30 11.65 5.97
CA TRP A 49 1.51 10.72 5.17
C TRP A 49 2.23 10.27 3.91
N SER A 50 2.98 11.17 3.25
CA SER A 50 3.80 10.82 2.09
C SER A 50 4.82 9.73 2.45
N ILE A 51 5.44 9.81 3.63
CA ILE A 51 6.43 8.82 4.09
C ILE A 51 5.75 7.49 4.40
N ILE A 52 4.61 7.51 5.10
CA ILE A 52 3.84 6.30 5.45
C ILE A 52 3.42 5.54 4.19
N ILE A 53 2.94 6.24 3.15
CA ILE A 53 2.52 5.61 1.89
C ILE A 53 3.70 4.90 1.23
N VAL A 54 4.84 5.59 1.11
CA VAL A 54 6.04 5.05 0.46
C VAL A 54 6.59 3.84 1.22
N ASP A 55 6.68 3.95 2.54
CA ASP A 55 7.20 2.86 3.38
C ASP A 55 6.27 1.65 3.36
N THR A 56 4.95 1.86 3.53
CA THR A 56 3.96 0.79 3.45
C THR A 56 4.02 0.10 2.08
N TRP A 57 4.05 0.86 0.99
CA TRP A 57 4.14 0.32 -0.36
C TRP A 57 5.40 -0.54 -0.57
N MET A 58 6.54 -0.11 -0.03
CA MET A 58 7.81 -0.82 -0.15
C MET A 58 7.81 -2.16 0.59
N TRP A 59 7.20 -2.22 1.78
CA TRP A 59 7.20 -3.41 2.63
C TRP A 59 6.05 -4.39 2.37
N THR A 60 4.93 -3.91 1.80
CA THR A 60 3.72 -4.72 1.55
C THR A 60 4.02 -6.02 0.80
N PRO A 61 4.81 -6.04 -0.31
CA PRO A 61 5.07 -7.28 -1.03
C PRO A 61 5.79 -8.33 -0.17
N TYR A 62 6.72 -7.90 0.67
CA TYR A 62 7.46 -8.80 1.55
C TYR A 62 6.55 -9.41 2.62
N VAL A 63 5.75 -8.58 3.30
CA VAL A 63 4.79 -9.05 4.30
C VAL A 63 3.74 -9.97 3.67
N MET A 64 3.26 -9.65 2.47
CA MET A 64 2.30 -10.48 1.74
C MET A 64 2.85 -11.87 1.44
N LEU A 65 4.14 -11.99 1.07
CA LEU A 65 4.77 -13.29 0.84
C LEU A 65 4.91 -14.11 2.12
N ILE A 66 5.21 -13.46 3.26
CA ILE A 66 5.24 -14.13 4.57
C ILE A 66 3.85 -14.65 4.93
N CYS A 67 2.81 -13.81 4.80
CA CYS A 67 1.44 -14.21 5.07
C CYS A 67 1.01 -15.35 4.14
N LEU A 68 1.34 -15.29 2.85
CA LEU A 68 1.03 -16.35 1.90
C LEU A 68 1.72 -17.67 2.25
N ALA A 69 3.00 -17.63 2.66
CA ALA A 69 3.71 -18.82 3.13
C ALA A 69 3.05 -19.42 4.38
N GLY A 70 2.61 -18.55 5.31
CA GLY A 70 1.85 -18.95 6.49
C GLY A 70 0.53 -19.62 6.13
N LEU A 71 -0.27 -19.00 5.24
CA LEU A 71 -1.54 -19.57 4.78
C LEU A 71 -1.35 -20.91 4.05
N ARG A 72 -0.30 -21.05 3.24
CA ARG A 72 0.02 -22.31 2.54
C ARG A 72 0.46 -23.44 3.48
N SER A 73 0.90 -23.12 4.69
CA SER A 73 1.28 -24.13 5.69
C SER A 73 0.08 -24.75 6.42
N ILE A 74 -1.11 -24.17 6.28
CA ILE A 74 -2.34 -24.66 6.91
C ILE A 74 -2.81 -25.92 6.16
N PRO A 75 -2.98 -27.06 6.85
CA PRO A 75 -3.52 -28.27 6.23
C PRO A 75 -4.95 -28.08 5.71
N GLU A 76 -5.26 -28.67 4.55
CA GLU A 76 -6.56 -28.53 3.88
C GLU A 76 -7.73 -29.05 4.74
N TYR A 77 -7.51 -30.09 5.55
CA TYR A 77 -8.55 -30.67 6.42
C TYR A 77 -9.12 -29.68 7.45
N ILE A 78 -8.40 -28.61 7.81
CA ILE A 78 -8.92 -27.58 8.72
C ILE A 78 -10.02 -26.76 8.02
N TYR A 79 -9.89 -26.51 6.72
CA TYR A 79 -10.91 -25.85 5.93
C TYR A 79 -12.11 -26.77 5.68
N GLU A 80 -11.89 -28.06 5.43
CA GLU A 80 -12.96 -29.06 5.32
C GLU A 80 -13.77 -29.16 6.62
N ALA A 81 -13.10 -29.19 7.78
CA ALA A 81 -13.76 -29.19 9.09
C ALA A 81 -14.58 -27.90 9.30
N ALA A 82 -14.05 -26.74 8.89
CA ALA A 82 -14.77 -25.48 8.95
C ALA A 82 -16.02 -25.46 8.04
N GLU A 83 -15.99 -26.14 6.91
CA GLU A 83 -17.15 -26.30 6.01
C GLU A 83 -18.22 -27.22 6.63
N VAL A 84 -17.81 -28.31 7.28
CA VAL A 84 -18.72 -29.18 8.05
C VAL A 84 -19.43 -28.39 9.16
N ASP A 85 -18.69 -27.51 9.84
CA ASP A 85 -19.21 -26.59 10.86
C ASP A 85 -19.99 -25.39 10.29
N ARG A 86 -20.14 -25.32 8.95
CA ARG A 86 -20.80 -24.22 8.22
C ARG A 86 -20.22 -22.84 8.53
N ALA A 87 -18.91 -22.76 8.76
CA ALA A 87 -18.22 -21.49 8.92
C ALA A 87 -18.17 -20.72 7.60
N SER A 88 -18.58 -19.44 7.62
CA SER A 88 -18.50 -18.56 6.46
C SER A 88 -17.05 -18.14 6.15
N ASN A 89 -16.77 -17.73 4.91
CA ASN A 89 -15.43 -17.31 4.49
C ASN A 89 -14.83 -16.18 5.35
N TRP A 90 -15.65 -15.25 5.86
CA TRP A 90 -15.18 -14.21 6.78
C TRP A 90 -14.78 -14.74 8.15
N ARG A 91 -15.32 -15.90 8.56
CA ARG A 91 -14.97 -16.57 9.82
C ARG A 91 -13.76 -17.49 9.66
N GLN A 92 -13.48 -17.94 8.43
CA GLN A 92 -12.29 -18.68 8.07
C GLN A 92 -11.06 -17.76 7.86
N PHE A 93 -11.30 -16.49 7.53
CA PHE A 93 -10.30 -15.41 7.45
C PHE A 93 -9.96 -14.87 8.84
#